data_AF-X1AV48-F1
#
_entry.id   AF-X1AV48-F1
#
_cell.length_a   1.000
_cell.length_b   1.000
_cell.length_c   1.000
_cell.angle_alpha   90.00
_cell.angle_beta   90.00
_cell.angle_gamma   90.00
#
_symmetry.space_group_name_H-M   'P 1'
#
loop_
_entity.id
_entity.type
_entity.pdbx_description
1 polymer ?
#
loop_
_entity_poly.entity_id
_entity_poly.type
_entity_poly.pdbx_seq_one_letter_code
_entity_poly.pdbx_strand_id
1 'polypeptide(L)' 'FDGIPGLEGNVKAPQSLRDGFNTFLKMMGITFRRDSITKRPRVNKSGSNKDTYQKRINEFYYIPK' A
#
# COMPACT_ATOMS: atom_id res chain seq x y z
N PHE A 1 0.00 10.46 6.63
CA PHE A 1 0.90 11.38 7.34
C PHE A 1 2.28 10.74 7.36
N ASP A 2 3.33 11.55 7.33
CA ASP A 2 4.71 11.13 7.54
C ASP A 2 5.36 12.07 8.57
N GLY A 3 6.62 11.86 8.92
CA GLY A 3 7.31 12.64 9.94
C GLY A 3 8.03 11.76 10.97
N ILE A 4 8.44 12.38 12.07
CA ILE A 4 9.22 11.75 13.14
C ILE A 4 8.29 11.54 14.35
N PRO A 5 8.05 10.29 14.77
CA PRO A 5 7.22 10.00 15.93
C PRO A 5 7.66 10.77 17.17
N GLY A 6 6.74 11.53 17.78
CA GLY A 6 7.01 12.31 18.99
C GLY A 6 7.70 13.67 18.76
N LEU A 7 8.00 14.04 17.51
CA LEU A 7 8.65 15.32 17.18
C LEU A 7 7.85 16.14 16.16
N GLU A 8 7.58 15.57 14.98
CA GLU A 8 6.91 16.28 13.88
C GLU A 8 6.01 15.37 13.06
N GLY A 9 4.95 15.94 12.51
CA GLY A 9 4.00 15.23 11.65
C GLY A 9 3.62 16.09 10.45
N ASN A 10 3.76 15.54 9.25
CA ASN A 10 3.35 16.17 8.00
C ASN A 10 2.06 15.54 7.48
N VAL A 11 1.13 16.39 7.07
CA VAL A 11 -0.15 15.99 6.48
C VAL A 11 -0.14 16.34 4.99
N LYS A 12 -0.64 15.41 4.17
CA LYS A 12 -0.81 15.62 2.74
C LYS A 12 -2.22 16.13 2.46
N ALA A 13 -2.38 16.89 1.37
CA ALA A 13 -3.70 17.28 0.87
C ALA A 13 -4.59 16.03 0.65
N PRO A 14 -5.93 16.16 0.69
CA PRO A 14 -6.84 15.06 0.38
C PRO A 14 -6.50 14.39 -0.96
N GLN A 15 -6.48 13.06 -0.97
CA GLN A 15 -6.14 12.25 -2.15
C GLN A 15 -7.23 11.23 -2.44
N SER A 16 -7.16 10.60 -3.62
CA SER A 16 -7.99 9.43 -3.89
C SER A 16 -7.64 8.29 -2.92
N LEU A 17 -8.59 7.39 -2.68
CA LEU A 17 -8.36 6.21 -1.84
C LEU A 17 -7.15 5.40 -2.32
N ARG A 18 -7.01 5.22 -3.64
CA ARG A 18 -5.92 4.44 -4.23
C ARG A 18 -4.57 5.10 -3.99
N ASP A 19 -4.44 6.40 -4.25
CA ASP A 19 -3.16 7.11 -4.14
C ASP A 19 -2.70 7.21 -2.68
N GLY A 20 -3.64 7.48 -1.78
CA GLY A 20 -3.38 7.51 -0.34
C GLY A 20 -2.91 6.15 0.18
N PHE A 21 -3.62 5.06 -0.15
CA PHE A 21 -3.23 3.72 0.29
C PHE A 21 -1.92 3.24 -0.37
N ASN A 22 -1.68 3.53 -1.65
CA ASN A 22 -0.41 3.19 -2.28
C ASN A 22 0.77 3.90 -1.61
N THR A 23 0.61 5.19 -1.30
CA THR A 23 1.64 5.96 -0.59
C THR A 23 1.88 5.40 0.82
N PHE A 24 0.81 5.15 1.58
CA PHE A 24 0.88 4.64 2.95
C PHE A 24 1.52 3.24 3.00
N LEU A 25 1.04 2.31 2.18
CA LEU A 25 1.53 0.93 2.18
C LEU A 25 2.97 0.82 1.67
N LYS A 26 3.37 1.72 0.75
CA LYS A 26 4.77 1.86 0.32
C LYS A 26 5.68 2.25 1.47
N MET A 27 5.28 3.23 2.29
CA MET A 27 6.05 3.63 3.48
C MET A 27 6.21 2.47 4.47
N MET A 28 5.18 1.64 4.61
CA MET A 28 5.22 0.45 5.48
C MET A 28 5.98 -0.73 4.86
N GLY A 29 6.32 -0.70 3.57
CA GLY A 29 6.99 -1.80 2.87
C GLY A 29 6.11 -3.05 2.65
N ILE A 30 4.79 -2.90 2.75
CA ILE A 30 3.80 -3.99 2.71
C ILE A 30 2.95 -3.88 1.45
N THR A 31 2.60 -5.00 0.83
CA THR A 31 1.67 -5.02 -0.31
C THR A 31 0.39 -5.79 0.01
N PHE A 32 -0.72 -5.35 -0.58
CA PHE A 32 -2.03 -5.97 -0.47
C PHE A 32 -2.52 -6.48 -1.83
N ARG A 33 -3.35 -7.52 -1.78
CA ARG A 33 -4.12 -8.02 -2.92
C ARG A 33 -5.59 -8.06 -2.57
N ARG A 34 -6.44 -8.08 -3.58
CA ARG A 34 -7.87 -8.26 -3.39
C ARG A 34 -8.25 -9.71 -3.65
N ASP A 35 -8.91 -10.32 -2.67
CA ASP A 35 -9.46 -11.66 -2.83
C ASP A 35 -10.52 -11.67 -3.95
N SER A 36 -10.46 -12.64 -4.86
CA SER A 36 -11.30 -12.66 -6.06
C SER A 36 -12.78 -12.88 -5.74
N ILE A 37 -13.08 -13.62 -4.67
CA ILE A 37 -14.43 -13.99 -4.25
C ILE A 37 -14.96 -12.95 -3.26
N THR A 38 -14.30 -12.84 -2.10
CA THR A 38 -14.79 -12.04 -0.96
C THR A 38 -14.50 -10.55 -1.11
N LYS A 39 -13.67 -10.16 -2.09
CA LYS A 39 -13.20 -8.79 -2.31
C LYS A 39 -12.43 -8.18 -1.13
N ARG A 40 -12.10 -8.98 -0.12
CA ARG A 40 -11.37 -8.54 1.07
C ARG A 40 -9.91 -8.25 0.72
N PRO A 41 -9.31 -7.20 1.30
CA PRO A 41 -7.88 -6.97 1.21
C PRO A 41 -7.14 -8.07 1.97
N ARG A 42 -6.10 -8.65 1.36
CA ARG A 42 -5.23 -9.66 1.95
C ARG A 42 -3.78 -9.21 1.81
N VAL A 43 -3.03 -9.26 2.88
CA VAL A 43 -1.59 -8.94 2.84
C VAL A 43 -0.85 -10.02 2.04
N ASN A 44 0.14 -9.62 1.25
CA ASN A 44 1.08 -10.59 0.67
C ASN A 44 2.18 -10.91 1.69
N LYS A 45 2.68 -12.14 1.63
CA LYS A 45 3.88 -12.51 2.38
C LYS A 45 5.07 -11.75 1.81
N SER A 46 5.86 -11.12 2.67
CA SER A 46 7.07 -10.38 2.29
C SER A 46 8.01 -11.24 1.44
N GLY A 47 8.48 -10.70 0.31
CA GLY A 47 9.37 -11.40 -0.61
C GLY A 47 8.71 -12.48 -1.48
N SER A 48 7.40 -12.70 -1.35
CA SER A 48 6.69 -13.58 -2.30
C SER A 48 6.72 -13.00 -3.72
N ASN A 49 6.49 -13.85 -4.73
CA ASN A 49 6.42 -13.40 -6.13
C ASN A 49 5.39 -12.29 -6.33
N LYS A 50 4.24 -12.36 -5.64
CA LYS A 50 3.19 -11.33 -5.69
C LYS A 50 3.63 -10.02 -5.06
N ASP A 51 4.27 -10.08 -3.89
CA ASP A 51 4.82 -8.89 -3.22
C ASP A 51 5.89 -8.20 -4.08
N THR A 52 6.82 -8.99 -4.62
CA THR A 52 7.91 -8.51 -5.49
C THR A 52 7.38 -7.88 -6.77
N TYR A 53 6.42 -8.53 -7.43
CA TYR A 53 5.79 -8.01 -8.63
C TYR A 53 5.08 -6.68 -8.38
N GLN A 54 4.27 -6.61 -7.32
CA GLN A 54 3.54 -5.40 -6.95
C GLN A 54 4.45 -4.23 -6.60
N LYS A 55 5.53 -4.48 -5.83
CA LYS A 55 6.57 -3.49 -5.56
C LYS A 55 7.24 -2.99 -6.84
N ARG A 56 7.55 -3.90 -7.78
CA ARG A 56 8.19 -3.57 -9.07
C ARG A 56 7.33 -2.63 -9.93
N ILE A 57 6.01 -2.80 -9.91
CA ILE A 57 5.08 -1.93 -10.64
C ILE A 57 4.56 -0.75 -9.81
N ASN A 58 5.13 -0.53 -8.61
CA ASN A 58 4.73 0.52 -7.67
C ASN A 58 3.24 0.49 -7.27
N GLU A 59 2.65 -0.70 -7.19
CA GLU A 59 1.27 -0.94 -6.73
C GLU A 59 1.26 -1.71 -5.41
N PHE A 60 1.05 -0.99 -4.31
CA PHE A 60 1.04 -1.54 -2.96
C PHE A 60 -0.37 -1.88 -2.47
N TYR A 61 -1.41 -1.29 -3.07
CA TYR A 61 -2.79 -1.47 -2.63
C TYR A 61 -3.49 -2.65 -3.32
N TYR A 62 -3.77 -2.56 -4.62
CA TYR A 62 -4.16 -3.68 -5.47
C TYR A 62 -3.88 -3.34 -6.94
N ILE A 63 -3.68 -4.38 -7.74
CA ILE A 63 -3.53 -4.23 -9.20
C ILE A 63 -4.91 -3.87 -9.78
N PRO A 64 -5.05 -2.74 -10.49
CA PRO A 64 -6.28 -2.39 -11.20
C PRO A 64 -6.64 -3.49 -12.20
N LYS A 65 -7.93 -3.67 -12.46
CA LYS A 65 -8.36 -4.46 -13.62
C LYS A 65 -8.03 -3.73 -14.91
#